data_AF-A0A7S3BRN5-F1
#
_entry.id   AF-A0A7S3BRN5-F1
#
_cell.length_a   1.000
_cell.length_b   1.000
_cell.length_c   1.000
_cell.angle_alpha   90.00
_cell.angle_beta   90.00
_cell.angle_gamma   90.00
#
_symmetry.space_group_name_H-M   'P 1'
#
loop_
_entity.id
_entity.type
_entity.pdbx_description
1 polymer ?
#
loop_
_entity_poly.entity_id
_entity_poly.type
_entity_poly.pdbx_seq_one_letter_code
_entity_poly.pdbx_strand_id
1 'polypeptide(L)'
;QVLAELSPAELRSVVAIVDPPRNGLHADVLKCLRACLPLRRLLFVSCHVPGFVANAIALCRPSSNAFRGDPFVPTKLIPLDLFPHTDHCELVVVLERPPLGGVGQPTAAPALASPLTAPPAASPSAASAPAHRELNVAIKTEGGTQG
;
A
#
# COMPACT_ATOMS: atom_id res chain seq x y z
N GLN A 1 -24.12 -11.26 -6.65
CA GLN A 1 -22.96 -10.44 -6.22
C GLN A 1 -23.36 -9.00 -6.42
N VAL A 2 -23.14 -8.12 -5.44
CA VAL A 2 -23.59 -6.71 -5.43
C VAL A 2 -23.27 -5.94 -6.73
N LEU A 3 -22.15 -6.26 -7.37
CA LEU A 3 -21.74 -5.62 -8.62
C LEU A 3 -22.58 -6.01 -9.85
N ALA A 4 -23.31 -7.13 -9.79
CA ALA A 4 -24.10 -7.63 -10.93
C ALA A 4 -25.33 -6.76 -11.24
N GLU A 5 -25.77 -5.94 -10.28
CA GLU A 5 -26.94 -5.07 -10.40
C GLU A 5 -26.58 -3.67 -10.92
N LEU A 6 -25.28 -3.37 -11.06
CA LEU A 6 -24.79 -2.07 -11.50
C LEU A 6 -24.79 -1.95 -13.02
N SER A 7 -25.17 -0.77 -13.52
CA SER A 7 -25.06 -0.43 -14.92
C SER A 7 -23.58 -0.41 -15.38
N PRO A 8 -23.31 -0.54 -16.69
CA PRO A 8 -21.95 -0.43 -17.22
C PRO A 8 -21.24 0.90 -16.86
N ALA A 9 -22.01 1.97 -16.64
CA ALA A 9 -21.46 3.26 -16.22
C ALA A 9 -21.01 3.24 -14.76
N GLU A 10 -21.82 2.69 -13.86
CA GLU A 10 -21.50 2.57 -12.44
C GLU A 10 -20.31 1.64 -12.20
N LEU A 11 -20.21 0.55 -12.97
CA LEU A 11 -19.07 -0.38 -12.92
C LEU A 11 -17.72 0.29 -13.21
N ARG A 12 -17.70 1.37 -14.00
CA ARG A 12 -16.46 2.12 -14.30
C ARG A 12 -15.97 3.00 -13.14
N SER A 13 -16.84 3.30 -12.18
CA SER A 13 -16.56 4.16 -11.03
C SER A 13 -16.49 3.41 -9.70
N VAL A 14 -16.43 2.07 -9.72
CA VAL A 14 -16.37 1.27 -8.50
C VAL A 14 -15.06 1.53 -7.76
N VAL A 15 -15.20 1.83 -6.47
CA VAL A 15 -14.11 2.01 -5.52
C VAL A 15 -14.34 1.08 -4.34
N ALA A 16 -13.29 0.38 -3.92
CA ALA A 16 -13.29 -0.35 -2.67
C ALA A 16 -12.58 0.47 -1.60
N ILE A 17 -13.09 0.45 -0.39
CA ILE A 17 -12.46 1.04 0.79
C ILE A 17 -12.25 -0.10 1.78
N VAL A 18 -11.03 -0.24 2.28
CA VAL A 18 -10.68 -1.28 3.26
C VAL A 18 -10.01 -0.65 4.47
N ASP A 19 -10.48 -1.05 5.65
CA ASP A 19 -9.94 -0.67 6.96
C ASP A 19 -9.73 -1.96 7.77
N PRO A 20 -8.65 -2.71 7.51
CA PRO A 20 -8.41 -3.98 8.15
C PRO A 20 -7.90 -3.82 9.60
N PRO A 21 -8.08 -4.85 10.44
CA PRO A 21 -7.37 -4.95 11.72
C PRO A 21 -5.84 -4.96 11.51
N ARG A 22 -5.05 -4.79 12.60
CA ARG A 22 -3.59 -4.64 12.54
C ARG A 22 -2.85 -5.79 11.83
N ASN A 23 -3.42 -6.99 11.78
CA ASN A 23 -2.86 -8.14 11.04
C ASN A 23 -3.10 -8.05 9.51
N GLY A 24 -3.81 -7.03 9.03
CA GLY A 24 -4.11 -6.82 7.62
C GLY A 24 -5.27 -7.67 7.11
N LEU A 25 -5.53 -7.55 5.80
CA LEU A 25 -6.51 -8.35 5.08
C LEU A 25 -6.10 -9.83 4.96
N HIS A 26 -7.09 -10.70 5.06
CA HIS A 26 -6.93 -12.13 4.77
C HIS A 26 -6.53 -12.37 3.29
N ALA A 27 -5.77 -13.45 3.05
CA ALA A 27 -5.25 -13.78 1.72
C ALA A 27 -6.36 -13.89 0.65
N ASP A 28 -7.52 -14.44 1.01
CA ASP A 28 -8.63 -14.58 0.06
C ASP A 28 -9.28 -13.23 -0.28
N VAL A 29 -9.31 -12.28 0.65
CA VAL A 29 -9.78 -10.92 0.37
C VAL A 29 -8.83 -10.24 -0.63
N LEU A 30 -7.52 -10.39 -0.44
CA LEU A 30 -6.51 -9.88 -1.38
C LEU A 30 -6.71 -10.48 -2.79
N LYS A 31 -6.94 -11.80 -2.88
CA LYS A 31 -7.24 -12.47 -4.16
C LYS A 31 -8.55 -11.98 -4.78
N CYS A 32 -9.60 -11.80 -4.00
CA CYS A 32 -10.89 -11.28 -4.48
C CYS A 32 -10.76 -9.84 -5.01
N LEU A 33 -10.08 -8.94 -4.27
CA LEU A 33 -9.82 -7.57 -4.72
C LEU A 33 -8.99 -7.55 -6.01
N ARG A 34 -8.01 -8.45 -6.14
CA ARG A 34 -7.20 -8.63 -7.34
C ARG A 34 -8.00 -9.16 -8.53
N ALA A 35 -8.89 -10.12 -8.32
CA ALA A 35 -9.72 -10.72 -9.37
C ALA A 35 -10.91 -9.84 -9.79
N CYS A 36 -11.30 -8.84 -8.98
CA CYS A 36 -12.41 -7.95 -9.28
C CYS A 36 -12.05 -6.94 -10.39
N LEU A 37 -12.35 -7.29 -11.64
CA LEU A 37 -12.00 -6.47 -12.82
C LEU A 37 -12.63 -5.06 -12.85
N PRO A 38 -13.89 -4.85 -12.42
CA PRO A 38 -14.46 -3.49 -12.35
C PRO A 38 -13.75 -2.58 -11.34
N LEU A 39 -13.05 -3.15 -10.35
CA LEU A 39 -12.39 -2.41 -9.29
C LEU A 39 -11.08 -1.77 -9.80
N ARG A 40 -11.16 -0.50 -10.18
CA ARG A 40 -10.00 0.26 -10.68
C ARG A 40 -9.28 1.06 -9.61
N ARG A 41 -9.95 1.40 -8.51
CA ARG A 41 -9.39 2.17 -7.39
C ARG A 41 -9.71 1.51 -6.05
N LEU A 42 -8.72 1.42 -5.19
CA LEU A 42 -8.82 0.89 -3.82
C LEU A 42 -8.24 1.93 -2.86
N LEU A 43 -9.02 2.34 -1.87
CA LEU A 43 -8.53 3.10 -0.73
C LEU A 43 -8.22 2.12 0.40
N PHE A 44 -7.01 2.19 0.93
CA PHE A 44 -6.55 1.36 2.03
C PHE A 44 -6.26 2.27 3.23
N VAL A 45 -6.91 2.00 4.35
CA VAL A 45 -6.69 2.67 5.65
C VAL A 45 -5.87 1.72 6.54
N SER A 46 -4.85 2.20 7.26
CA SER A 46 -4.05 1.33 8.15
C SER A 46 -3.24 2.11 9.18
N CYS A 47 -3.34 1.72 10.46
CA CYS A 47 -2.43 2.15 11.53
C CYS A 47 -1.18 1.27 11.66
N HIS A 48 -1.07 0.20 10.87
CA HIS A 48 0.04 -0.74 10.96
C HIS A 48 0.81 -0.81 9.65
N VAL A 49 1.89 -0.02 9.56
CA VAL A 49 2.70 0.11 8.35
C VAL A 49 3.24 -1.23 7.83
N PRO A 50 3.83 -2.13 8.65
CA PRO A 50 4.33 -3.42 8.16
C PRO A 50 3.22 -4.30 7.56
N GLY A 51 2.05 -4.36 8.19
CA GLY A 51 0.89 -5.10 7.67
C GLY A 51 0.38 -4.52 6.36
N PHE A 52 0.33 -3.18 6.25
CA PHE A 52 0.01 -2.52 4.98
C PHE A 52 1.03 -2.89 3.89
N VAL A 53 2.34 -2.85 4.17
CA VAL A 53 3.38 -3.17 3.18
C VAL A 53 3.24 -4.60 2.66
N ALA A 54 3.01 -5.58 3.55
CA ALA A 54 2.78 -6.97 3.15
C ALA A 54 1.57 -7.11 2.20
N ASN A 55 0.47 -6.43 2.51
CA ASN A 55 -0.71 -6.41 1.67
C ASN A 55 -0.48 -5.67 0.35
N ALA A 56 0.23 -4.55 0.38
CA ALA A 56 0.58 -3.78 -0.80
C ALA A 56 1.43 -4.62 -1.76
N ILE A 57 2.37 -5.43 -1.26
CA ILE A 57 3.13 -6.37 -2.10
C ILE A 57 2.18 -7.37 -2.80
N ALA A 58 1.25 -7.97 -2.06
CA ALA A 58 0.27 -8.90 -2.63
C ALA A 58 -0.67 -8.24 -3.65
N LEU A 59 -1.02 -6.97 -3.45
CA LEU A 59 -1.88 -6.21 -4.34
C LEU A 59 -1.11 -5.67 -5.57
N CYS A 60 0.16 -5.30 -5.45
CA CYS A 60 0.89 -4.64 -6.53
C CYS A 60 1.76 -5.60 -7.36
N ARG A 61 1.93 -6.86 -6.91
CA ARG A 61 2.73 -7.84 -7.65
C ARG A 61 2.13 -8.19 -9.02
N PRO A 62 2.98 -8.58 -9.99
CA PRO A 62 2.51 -9.08 -11.28
C PRO A 62 1.54 -10.26 -11.16
N SER A 63 0.66 -10.39 -12.15
CA SER A 63 -0.31 -11.49 -12.27
C SER A 63 0.38 -12.85 -12.26
N SER A 64 -0.21 -13.81 -11.54
CA SER A 64 0.32 -15.17 -11.40
C SER A 64 -0.79 -16.18 -11.14
N ASN A 65 -0.41 -17.46 -11.02
CA ASN A 65 -1.35 -18.52 -10.64
C ASN A 65 -2.00 -18.32 -9.25
N ALA A 66 -1.37 -17.57 -8.35
CA ALA A 66 -1.93 -17.25 -7.04
C ALA A 66 -2.74 -15.94 -7.03
N PHE A 67 -2.41 -14.99 -7.91
CA PHE A 67 -3.00 -13.65 -7.97
C PHE A 67 -3.43 -13.32 -9.40
N ARG A 68 -4.73 -13.44 -9.69
CA ARG A 68 -5.32 -13.11 -10.99
C ARG A 68 -5.68 -11.63 -11.09
N GLY A 69 -5.78 -11.14 -12.32
CA GLY A 69 -6.14 -9.75 -12.62
C GLY A 69 -4.95 -8.78 -12.49
N ASP A 70 -5.07 -7.62 -13.13
CA ASP A 70 -3.99 -6.63 -13.18
C ASP A 70 -3.51 -6.18 -11.79
N PRO A 71 -2.22 -5.82 -11.62
CA PRO A 71 -1.74 -5.24 -10.36
C PRO A 71 -2.36 -3.87 -10.09
N PHE A 72 -2.44 -3.49 -8.81
CA PHE A 72 -2.60 -2.07 -8.45
C PHE A 72 -1.23 -1.41 -8.42
N VAL A 73 -1.22 -0.08 -8.49
CA VAL A 73 -0.07 0.79 -8.27
C VAL A 73 -0.46 1.81 -7.20
N PRO A 74 0.37 2.02 -6.15
CA PRO A 74 0.12 3.09 -5.20
C PRO A 74 0.33 4.45 -5.88
N THR A 75 -0.68 5.31 -5.85
CA THR A 75 -0.63 6.63 -6.50
C THR A 75 -0.62 7.79 -5.51
N LYS A 76 -1.15 7.60 -4.29
CA LYS A 76 -1.15 8.59 -3.22
C LYS A 76 -1.02 7.90 -1.87
N LEU A 77 -0.32 8.55 -0.94
CA LEU A 77 -0.20 8.13 0.45
C LEU A 77 -0.29 9.37 1.33
N ILE A 78 -1.14 9.33 2.35
CA ILE A 78 -1.39 10.43 3.27
C ILE A 78 -1.28 9.88 4.70
N PRO A 79 -0.32 10.35 5.51
CA PRO A 79 -0.30 10.08 6.94
C PRO A 79 -1.29 10.98 7.67
N LEU A 80 -1.96 10.42 8.68
CA LEU A 80 -2.94 11.09 9.52
C LEU A 80 -2.62 10.84 11.00
N ASP A 81 -2.33 11.91 11.74
CA ASP A 81 -2.24 11.86 13.20
C ASP A 81 -3.64 12.05 13.80
N LEU A 82 -4.29 10.93 14.12
CA LEU A 82 -5.58 10.92 14.81
C LEU A 82 -5.42 10.79 16.34
N PHE A 83 -4.20 10.57 16.83
CA PHE A 83 -3.93 10.24 18.22
C PHE A 83 -2.75 11.07 18.73
N PRO A 84 -2.95 12.39 18.97
CA PRO A 84 -1.90 13.25 19.49
C PRO A 84 -1.30 12.70 20.79
N HIS A 85 0.01 12.88 20.94
CA HIS A 85 0.79 12.36 22.07
C HIS A 85 0.89 10.83 22.14
N THR A 86 0.67 10.14 21.02
CA THR A 86 0.96 8.72 20.87
C THR A 86 1.84 8.49 19.65
N ASP A 87 2.47 7.32 19.56
CA ASP A 87 3.22 6.91 18.36
C ASP A 87 2.31 6.38 17.23
N HIS A 88 0.99 6.50 17.37
CA HIS A 88 0.03 5.96 16.40
C HIS A 88 -0.22 6.96 15.28
N CYS A 89 -0.02 6.51 14.04
CA CYS A 89 -0.36 7.25 12.84
C CYS A 89 -1.18 6.34 11.93
N GLU A 90 -2.28 6.87 11.40
CA GLU A 90 -3.09 6.21 10.38
C GLU A 90 -2.56 6.56 8.98
N LEU A 91 -2.58 5.60 8.07
CA LEU A 91 -2.22 5.81 6.67
C LEU A 91 -3.44 5.65 5.80
N VAL A 92 -3.68 6.62 4.91
CA VAL A 92 -4.62 6.46 3.79
C VAL A 92 -3.82 6.35 2.50
N VAL A 93 -3.96 5.22 1.82
CA VAL A 93 -3.26 4.92 0.57
C VAL A 93 -4.26 4.69 -0.56
N VAL A 94 -4.02 5.34 -1.70
CA VAL A 94 -4.79 5.12 -2.92
C VAL A 94 -3.99 4.20 -3.83
N LEU A 95 -4.62 3.09 -4.20
CA LEU A 95 -4.10 2.05 -5.09
C LEU A 95 -4.96 2.01 -6.35
N GLU A 96 -4.36 2.20 -7.52
CA GLU A 96 -5.09 2.31 -8.80
C GLU A 96 -4.56 1.33 -9.85
N ARG A 97 -5.44 0.87 -10.75
CA ARG A 97 -5.01 0.11 -11.93
C ARG A 97 -4.75 1.08 -13.08
N PRO A 98 -3.60 0.97 -13.76
CA PRO A 98 -3.38 1.69 -15.00
C PRO A 98 -4.49 1.40 -16.03
N PRO A 99 -4.82 2.35 -16.92
CA PRO A 99 -5.67 2.10 -18.07
C PRO A 99 -5.05 1.01 -18.96
N LEU A 100 -5.88 0.07 -19.44
CA LEU A 100 -5.49 -0.94 -20.43
C LEU A 100 -5.12 -0.22 -21.74
N GLY A 101 -3.82 -0.02 -21.98
CA GLY A 101 -3.32 0.70 -23.14
C GLY A 101 -1.96 1.41 -22.95
N GLY A 102 -1.50 1.55 -21.70
CA GLY A 102 -0.17 2.08 -21.42
C GLY A 102 0.59 1.15 -20.49
N VAL A 103 1.54 0.37 -21.02
CA VAL A 103 2.71 -0.07 -20.24
C VAL A 103 3.56 1.19 -20.04
N GLY A 104 3.07 2.11 -19.23
CA GLY A 104 3.85 3.23 -18.73
C GLY A 104 4.68 2.71 -17.57
N GLN A 105 5.97 3.03 -17.59
CA GLN A 105 6.89 2.88 -16.47
C GLN A 105 6.21 3.24 -15.14
N PRO A 106 6.71 2.73 -13.99
CA PRO A 106 6.33 3.28 -12.69
C PRO A 106 6.46 4.80 -12.78
N THR A 107 5.32 5.50 -12.84
CA THR A 107 5.32 6.96 -12.81
C THR A 107 6.00 7.31 -11.51
N ALA A 108 7.14 7.99 -11.59
CA ALA A 108 7.94 8.40 -10.45
C ALA A 108 7.00 8.83 -9.32
N ALA A 109 7.24 8.28 -8.12
CA ALA A 109 6.52 8.65 -6.91
C ALA A 109 6.33 10.17 -6.91
N PRO A 110 5.12 10.70 -6.62
CA PRO A 110 4.96 12.13 -6.49
C PRO A 110 5.98 12.56 -5.45
N ALA A 111 6.94 13.40 -5.87
CA ALA A 111 7.91 13.97 -4.96
C ALA A 111 7.12 14.57 -3.81
N LEU A 112 7.40 14.08 -2.60
CA LEU A 112 6.84 14.59 -1.35
C LEU A 112 7.24 16.07 -1.23
N ALA A 113 6.40 16.95 -1.77
CA ALA A 113 6.49 18.37 -1.55
C ALA A 113 5.74 18.69 -0.26
N SER A 114 6.45 18.60 0.87
CA SER A 114 6.39 19.58 1.97
C SER A 114 7.46 19.23 3.00
N PRO A 115 8.47 20.09 3.24
CA PRO A 115 9.25 19.99 4.46
C PRO A 115 8.32 20.39 5.60
N LEU A 116 7.96 19.43 6.45
CA LEU A 116 7.44 19.74 7.78
C LEU A 116 8.54 20.55 8.48
N THR A 117 8.36 21.86 8.60
CA THR A 117 9.28 22.71 9.37
C THR A 117 9.39 22.13 10.78
N ALA A 118 10.62 21.77 11.16
CA ALA A 118 10.93 21.27 12.48
C ALA A 118 10.46 22.30 13.55
N PRO A 119 9.85 21.86 14.67
CA PRO A 119 9.69 22.74 15.82
C PRO A 119 11.07 23.15 16.37
N PRO A 120 11.22 24.36 16.91
CA PRO A 120 12.50 24.81 17.46
C PRO A 120 12.91 23.90 18.64
N ALA A 121 14.22 23.63 18.70
CA ALA A 121 14.85 22.80 19.69
C ALA A 121 14.48 23.19 21.14
N ALA A 122 13.86 22.26 21.86
CA ALA A 122 13.86 22.27 23.32
C ALA A 122 15.11 21.51 23.81
N SER A 123 15.81 22.14 24.75
CA SER A 123 17.11 21.77 25.34
C SER A 123 17.11 20.40 26.05
N PRO A 124 18.30 19.83 26.36
CA PRO A 124 18.45 18.41 26.68
C PRO A 124 18.12 18.09 28.14
N SER A 125 17.48 16.94 28.36
CA SER A 125 17.53 16.24 29.66
C SER A 125 17.82 14.76 29.41
N ALA A 126 18.84 14.25 30.10
CA ALA A 126 19.48 12.97 29.88
C ALA A 126 18.69 11.79 30.47
N ALA A 127 18.69 10.62 29.78
CA ALA A 127 19.15 9.33 30.33
C ALA A 127 18.85 8.12 29.41
N SER A 128 19.93 7.38 29.12
CA SER A 128 20.09 5.94 28.81
C SER A 128 19.34 5.24 27.65
N ALA A 129 20.14 4.79 26.66
CA ALA A 129 19.85 3.71 25.72
C ALA A 129 19.96 2.30 26.39
N PRO A 130 19.56 1.18 25.75
CA PRO A 130 20.37 0.63 24.65
C PRO A 130 19.63 -0.08 23.48
N ALA A 131 20.43 -0.25 22.41
CA ALA A 131 20.49 -1.34 21.42
C ALA A 131 19.45 -1.40 20.27
N HIS A 132 19.81 -0.74 19.17
CA HIS A 132 19.28 -0.98 17.82
C HIS A 132 19.75 -2.35 17.29
N ARG A 133 18.83 -3.14 16.73
CA ARG A 133 19.13 -4.26 15.84
C ARG A 133 18.80 -3.85 14.41
N GLU A 134 19.81 -3.56 13.62
CA GLU A 134 19.70 -3.37 12.18
C GLU A 134 19.26 -4.68 11.50
N LEU A 135 18.21 -4.60 10.67
CA LEU A 135 17.79 -5.68 9.78
C LEU A 135 18.26 -5.34 8.36
N ASN A 136 19.46 -5.82 8.01
CA ASN A 136 19.94 -5.82 6.63
C ASN A 136 19.26 -6.97 5.87
N VAL A 137 18.28 -6.64 5.03
CA VAL A 137 17.73 -7.59 4.06
C VAL A 137 18.60 -7.54 2.80
N ALA A 138 19.45 -8.55 2.63
CA ALA A 138 20.18 -8.80 1.39
C ALA A 138 19.26 -9.51 0.38
N ILE A 139 19.00 -8.86 -0.77
CA ILE A 139 18.34 -9.50 -1.90
C ILE A 139 19.41 -10.22 -2.71
N LYS A 140 19.46 -11.56 -2.61
CA LYS A 140 20.32 -12.39 -3.46
C LYS A 140 19.56 -12.74 -4.74
N THR A 141 19.90 -12.09 -5.84
CA THR A 141 19.56 -12.53 -7.20
C THR A 141 20.50 -13.65 -7.62
N GLU A 142 20.01 -14.88 -7.70
CA GLU A 142 20.71 -15.94 -8.43
C GLU A 142 20.05 -16.08 -9.81
N GLY A 143 20.70 -15.45 -10.80
CA GLY A 143 20.61 -15.90 -12.18
C GLY A 143 21.52 -17.11 -12.36
N GLY A 144 21.00 -18.16 -12.99
CA GLY A 144 21.75 -19.36 -13.34
C GLY A 144 21.22 -19.93 -14.65
N THR A 145 21.95 -19.65 -15.73
CA THR A 145 21.78 -20.23 -17.07
C THR A 145 22.50 -21.58 -17.15
N GLN A 146 21.78 -22.59 -17.64
CA GLN A 146 22.16 -23.83 -18.36
C GLN A 146 23.51 -24.53 -18.15
N GLY A 147 23.40 -25.85 -17.96
CA GLY A 147 24.33 -26.91 -18.38
C GLY A 147 23.55 -28.20 -18.52
#